data_AF-A0AAD7CQM1-F1
#
_entry.id   AF-A0AAD7CQM1-F1
#
_cell.length_a   1.000
_cell.length_b   1.000
_cell.length_c   1.000
_cell.angle_alpha   90.00
_cell.angle_beta   90.00
_cell.angle_gamma   90.00
#
_symmetry.space_group_name_H-M   'P 1'
#
loop_
_entity.id
_entity.type
_entity.pdbx_description
1 polymer ?
#
loop_
_entity_poly.entity_id
_entity_poly.type
_entity_poly.pdbx_seq_one_letter_code
_entity_poly.pdbx_strand_id
1 'polypeptide(L)'
;MSSPPLRHSPERIRDSGGVLNRVPEDDEPSPGNEDIDWELEDELALEEQGFYRGSYTRIVALYTLAPLTAFVAFALLALLPYVARCPNPHSPTYPYSGILPFPFPEILASIALYSLSHLLRSPLYALSAILIPRPLPATLLSTTLHTLLSTVARLFTLALLLVRPHAKYDFPTWHDSAFSRVWWAALGWAAAEAVVSVHQGYAGLGLYRDVLVPPAPPPSDPEHTPLLPPRHAAPDPDTEIDHDIEQLVALKAREELEDVFGLPLIRIPAFIPCLQRINSLLLTIGLFLLLGASLYGANRLALVIFAAATHLLLAVLHAPWVLPRVGVHSAAYVGAVVSLGALFAGLGVWGGVS
;
A
#
# COMPACT_ATOMS: atom_id res chain seq x y z
N MET A 1 -26.11 -5.30 38.93
CA MET A 1 -25.01 -5.81 38.07
C MET A 1 -25.63 -6.57 36.94
N SER A 2 -25.75 -5.93 35.78
CA SER A 2 -26.45 -6.41 34.60
C SER A 2 -25.42 -6.84 33.55
N SER A 3 -25.47 -8.11 33.13
CA SER A 3 -24.60 -8.69 32.12
C SER A 3 -24.76 -7.98 30.77
N PRO A 4 -23.68 -7.80 29.99
CA PRO A 4 -23.76 -7.21 28.66
C PRO A 4 -24.40 -8.20 27.66
N PRO A 5 -25.15 -7.72 26.66
CA PRO A 5 -25.79 -8.56 25.65
C PRO A 5 -24.77 -9.13 24.67
N LEU A 6 -24.85 -10.45 24.45
CA LEU A 6 -24.13 -11.19 23.42
C LEU A 6 -24.46 -10.62 22.04
N ARG A 7 -23.43 -10.18 21.29
CA ARG A 7 -23.57 -9.74 19.91
C ARG A 7 -23.72 -10.97 19.01
N HIS A 8 -24.93 -11.20 18.51
CA HIS A 8 -25.17 -12.17 17.45
C HIS A 8 -24.61 -11.65 16.12
N SER A 9 -23.84 -12.50 15.43
CA SER A 9 -23.32 -12.25 14.09
C SER A 9 -24.47 -12.16 13.05
N PRO A 10 -24.48 -11.17 12.14
CA PRO A 10 -25.58 -10.89 11.23
C PRO A 10 -25.70 -11.81 9.99
N GLU A 11 -24.92 -12.89 9.89
CA GLU A 11 -24.94 -13.75 8.69
C GLU A 11 -26.17 -14.68 8.58
N ARG A 12 -26.97 -14.84 9.64
CA ARG A 12 -28.07 -15.82 9.66
C ARG A 12 -29.36 -15.42 8.91
N ILE A 13 -29.42 -14.24 8.30
CA ILE A 13 -30.67 -13.70 7.71
C ILE A 13 -30.75 -13.91 6.18
N ARG A 14 -29.71 -14.43 5.53
CA ARG A 14 -29.70 -14.55 4.06
C ARG A 14 -30.42 -15.78 3.50
N ASP A 15 -30.80 -16.75 4.33
CA ASP A 15 -31.44 -18.01 3.88
C ASP A 15 -32.98 -18.02 3.92
N SER A 16 -33.64 -16.91 4.28
CA SER A 16 -35.09 -16.92 4.56
C SER A 16 -36.02 -16.49 3.40
N GLY A 17 -35.53 -16.38 2.16
CA GLY A 17 -36.28 -15.71 1.09
C GLY A 17 -36.28 -16.41 -0.26
N GLY A 18 -37.04 -17.50 -0.42
CA GLY A 18 -37.30 -18.08 -1.74
C GLY A 18 -37.82 -19.52 -1.70
N VAL A 19 -39.05 -19.72 -1.24
CA VAL A 19 -39.77 -21.01 -1.30
C VAL A 19 -40.20 -21.27 -2.75
N LEU A 20 -39.28 -21.75 -3.57
CA LEU A 20 -39.59 -22.53 -4.77
C LEU A 20 -39.26 -23.99 -4.42
N ASN A 21 -40.26 -24.87 -4.53
CA ASN A 21 -40.11 -26.31 -4.32
C ASN A 21 -38.98 -26.84 -5.21
N ARG A 22 -37.81 -27.10 -4.60
CA ARG A 22 -36.69 -27.77 -5.22
C ARG A 22 -37.10 -29.23 -5.44
N VAL A 23 -37.05 -29.67 -6.70
CA VAL A 23 -37.21 -31.08 -7.06
C VAL A 23 -36.17 -31.87 -6.24
N PRO A 24 -36.55 -32.99 -5.59
CA PRO A 24 -35.58 -33.88 -4.95
C PRO A 24 -34.76 -34.50 -6.08
N GLU A 25 -33.60 -33.90 -6.36
CA GLU A 25 -32.55 -34.58 -7.10
C GLU A 25 -31.93 -35.54 -6.08
N ASP A 26 -32.02 -36.84 -6.36
CA ASP A 26 -31.32 -37.88 -5.62
C ASP A 26 -29.81 -37.65 -5.81
N ASP A 27 -29.25 -36.76 -4.99
CA ASP A 27 -27.82 -36.48 -4.90
C ASP A 27 -27.14 -37.72 -4.31
N GLU A 28 -26.79 -38.70 -5.15
CA GLU A 28 -25.72 -39.63 -4.76
C GLU A 28 -24.46 -38.79 -4.49
N PRO A 29 -23.85 -38.90 -3.30
CA PRO A 29 -22.67 -38.13 -2.95
C PRO A 29 -21.59 -38.47 -3.97
N SER A 30 -21.31 -37.52 -4.87
CA SER A 30 -20.21 -37.63 -5.79
C SER A 30 -18.93 -37.75 -4.94
N PRO A 31 -18.15 -38.83 -5.05
CA PRO A 31 -17.05 -39.12 -4.12
C PRO A 31 -15.90 -38.09 -4.12
N GLY A 32 -15.99 -37.03 -4.93
CA GLY A 32 -15.08 -35.88 -4.89
C GLY A 32 -15.60 -34.66 -4.12
N ASN A 33 -16.85 -34.68 -3.62
CA ASN A 33 -17.43 -33.54 -2.90
C ASN A 33 -17.13 -33.62 -1.39
N GLU A 34 -17.03 -34.83 -0.82
CA GLU A 34 -16.71 -35.03 0.60
C GLU A 34 -15.31 -34.47 0.95
N ASP A 35 -14.31 -34.70 0.10
CA ASP A 35 -12.95 -34.21 0.33
C ASP A 35 -12.86 -32.68 0.42
N ILE A 36 -13.69 -31.96 -0.35
CA ILE A 36 -13.72 -30.49 -0.37
C ILE A 36 -14.32 -29.94 0.93
N ASP A 37 -15.36 -30.60 1.44
CA ASP A 37 -16.03 -30.19 2.68
C ASP A 37 -15.11 -30.39 3.90
N TRP A 38 -14.36 -31.50 3.97
CA TRP A 38 -13.37 -31.73 5.03
C TRP A 38 -12.24 -30.70 5.02
N GLU A 39 -11.71 -30.33 3.84
CA GLU A 39 -10.65 -29.32 3.76
C GLU A 39 -11.13 -27.92 4.21
N LEU A 40 -12.39 -27.59 3.91
CA LEU A 40 -13.02 -26.34 4.36
C LEU A 40 -13.26 -26.35 5.88
N GLU A 41 -13.76 -27.45 6.44
CA GLU A 41 -13.94 -27.58 7.89
C GLU A 41 -12.60 -27.49 8.64
N ASP A 42 -11.56 -28.15 8.14
CA ASP A 42 -10.21 -28.06 8.71
C ASP A 42 -9.65 -26.63 8.63
N GLU A 43 -9.84 -25.94 7.50
CA GLU A 43 -9.43 -24.54 7.36
C GLU A 43 -10.18 -23.65 8.36
N LEU A 44 -11.51 -23.80 8.48
CA LEU A 44 -12.32 -23.05 9.44
C LEU A 44 -11.89 -23.33 10.88
N ALA A 45 -11.62 -24.59 11.23
CA ALA A 45 -11.16 -24.97 12.56
C ALA A 45 -9.79 -24.36 12.91
N LEU A 46 -8.89 -24.27 11.93
CA LEU A 46 -7.60 -23.57 12.09
C LEU A 46 -7.83 -22.06 12.26
N GLU A 47 -8.69 -21.45 11.45
CA GLU A 47 -8.97 -20.01 11.52
C GLU A 47 -9.61 -19.62 12.86
N GLU A 48 -10.51 -20.44 13.40
CA GLU A 48 -11.08 -20.26 14.75
C GLU A 48 -10.01 -20.28 15.85
N GLN A 49 -8.93 -21.03 15.62
CA GLN A 49 -7.75 -21.08 16.51
C GLN A 49 -6.72 -19.99 16.18
N GLY A 50 -6.95 -19.18 15.15
CA GLY A 50 -6.02 -18.17 14.67
C GLY A 50 -4.82 -18.71 13.89
N PHE A 51 -4.88 -19.95 13.43
CA PHE A 51 -3.93 -20.57 12.51
C PHE A 51 -4.42 -20.49 11.07
N TYR A 52 -3.47 -20.54 10.13
CA TYR A 52 -3.77 -20.46 8.70
C TYR A 52 -3.06 -21.56 7.94
N ARG A 53 -3.73 -22.18 6.97
CA ARG A 53 -3.12 -23.19 6.10
C ARG A 53 -2.19 -22.51 5.09
N GLY A 54 -0.93 -22.96 5.02
CA GLY A 54 -0.01 -22.48 4.01
C GLY A 54 1.46 -22.55 4.40
N SER A 55 2.32 -22.32 3.40
CA SER A 55 3.77 -22.22 3.60
C SER A 55 4.18 -20.75 3.62
N TYR A 56 4.69 -20.28 4.76
CA TYR A 56 5.23 -18.92 4.90
C TYR A 56 6.26 -18.58 3.82
N THR A 57 7.18 -19.52 3.53
CA THR A 57 8.21 -19.32 2.49
C THR A 57 7.60 -19.11 1.11
N ARG A 58 6.51 -19.81 0.79
CA ARG A 58 5.79 -19.61 -0.49
C ARG A 58 5.13 -18.23 -0.56
N ILE A 59 4.47 -17.80 0.51
CA ILE A 59 3.81 -16.48 0.56
C ILE A 59 4.83 -15.35 0.45
N VAL A 60 5.93 -15.44 1.20
CA VAL A 60 7.04 -14.48 1.11
C VAL A 60 7.64 -14.46 -0.30
N ALA A 61 7.86 -15.62 -0.92
CA ALA A 61 8.34 -15.71 -2.29
C ALA A 61 7.38 -15.02 -3.27
N LEU A 62 6.06 -15.25 -3.16
CA LEU A 62 5.07 -14.56 -3.99
C LEU A 62 5.06 -13.04 -3.74
N TYR A 63 5.23 -12.60 -2.49
CA TYR A 63 5.28 -11.18 -2.17
C TYR A 63 6.53 -10.48 -2.72
N THR A 64 7.64 -11.21 -2.97
CA THR A 64 8.83 -10.63 -3.64
C THR A 64 8.55 -10.10 -5.05
N LEU A 65 7.43 -10.49 -5.67
CA LEU A 65 6.94 -9.89 -6.91
C LEU A 65 6.63 -8.39 -6.73
N ALA A 66 6.17 -7.94 -5.56
CA ALA A 66 5.83 -6.54 -5.33
C ALA A 66 7.04 -5.58 -5.42
N PRO A 67 8.18 -5.81 -4.73
CA PRO A 67 9.37 -4.98 -4.92
C PRO A 67 9.98 -5.15 -6.32
N LEU A 68 9.92 -6.34 -6.92
CA LEU A 68 10.42 -6.55 -8.28
C LEU A 68 9.63 -5.72 -9.30
N THR A 69 8.30 -5.76 -9.25
CA THR A 69 7.43 -4.94 -10.12
C THR A 69 7.64 -3.44 -9.89
N ALA A 70 7.78 -3.00 -8.63
CA ALA A 70 8.12 -1.62 -8.31
C ALA A 70 9.47 -1.20 -8.93
N PHE A 71 10.50 -2.04 -8.83
CA PHE A 71 11.81 -1.79 -9.42
C PHE A 71 11.75 -1.72 -10.96
N VAL A 72 11.08 -2.68 -11.60
CA VAL A 72 10.90 -2.69 -13.07
C VAL A 72 10.13 -1.45 -13.53
N ALA A 73 9.01 -1.12 -12.88
CA ALA A 73 8.23 0.07 -13.20
C ALA A 73 9.04 1.36 -13.00
N PHE A 74 9.80 1.46 -11.89
CA PHE A 74 10.70 2.58 -11.64
C PHE A 74 11.76 2.72 -12.73
N ALA A 75 12.41 1.62 -13.13
CA ALA A 75 13.42 1.62 -14.18
C ALA A 75 12.83 2.08 -15.53
N LEU A 76 11.65 1.59 -15.91
CA LEU A 76 10.94 2.02 -17.12
C LEU A 76 10.62 3.51 -17.08
N LEU A 77 10.10 4.02 -15.95
CA LEU A 77 9.77 5.43 -15.77
C LEU A 77 11.03 6.32 -15.71
N ALA A 78 12.15 5.82 -15.22
CA ALA A 78 13.44 6.52 -15.21
C ALA A 78 14.07 6.64 -16.61
N LEU A 79 13.83 5.64 -17.48
CA LEU A 79 14.29 5.66 -18.87
C LEU A 79 13.43 6.58 -19.77
N LEU A 80 12.17 6.78 -19.42
CA LEU A 80 11.20 7.50 -20.25
C LEU A 80 11.63 8.93 -20.65
N PRO A 81 12.14 9.79 -19.75
CA PRO A 81 12.62 11.11 -20.13
C PRO A 81 13.79 11.09 -21.12
N TYR A 82 14.66 10.07 -21.05
CA TYR A 82 15.79 9.95 -21.97
C TYR A 82 15.37 9.49 -23.36
N VAL A 83 14.39 8.59 -23.44
CA VAL A 83 13.84 8.13 -24.72
C VAL A 83 13.00 9.24 -25.38
N ALA A 84 12.21 9.97 -24.58
CA ALA A 84 11.35 11.04 -25.08
C ALA A 84 12.15 12.29 -25.51
N ARG A 85 13.28 12.57 -24.85
CA ARG A 85 14.10 13.76 -25.12
C ARG A 85 15.42 13.36 -25.79
N CYS A 86 15.53 13.58 -27.10
CA CYS A 86 16.84 13.68 -27.72
C CYS A 86 17.60 14.87 -27.11
N PRO A 87 18.77 14.67 -26.47
CA PRO A 87 19.52 15.76 -25.87
C PRO A 87 19.88 16.77 -26.96
N ASN A 88 19.31 17.98 -26.90
CA ASN A 88 19.75 19.06 -27.77
C ASN A 88 21.13 19.52 -27.26
N PRO A 89 22.19 19.51 -28.09
CA PRO A 89 23.54 19.91 -27.68
C PRO A 89 23.63 21.35 -27.16
N HIS A 90 22.62 22.19 -27.42
CA HIS A 90 22.54 23.56 -26.91
C HIS A 90 21.66 23.72 -25.66
N SER A 91 21.26 22.62 -25.01
CA SER A 91 20.47 22.70 -23.78
C SER A 91 21.31 23.34 -22.66
N PRO A 92 20.76 24.29 -21.90
CA PRO A 92 21.49 24.92 -20.81
C PRO A 92 21.92 23.87 -19.78
N THR A 93 23.21 23.85 -19.46
CA THR A 93 23.77 23.01 -18.39
C THR A 93 23.08 23.36 -17.08
N TYR A 94 22.62 22.35 -16.33
CA TYR A 94 22.02 22.55 -15.02
C TYR A 94 23.01 23.28 -14.09
N PRO A 95 22.54 24.14 -13.16
CA PRO A 95 23.39 24.97 -12.30
C PRO A 95 24.02 24.17 -11.14
N TYR A 96 24.39 22.91 -11.39
CA TYR A 96 24.92 22.02 -10.37
C TYR A 96 26.44 22.00 -10.36
N SER A 97 27.01 21.78 -9.18
CA SER A 97 28.44 21.54 -9.03
C SER A 97 28.81 20.17 -9.62
N GLY A 98 30.07 20.00 -10.01
CA GLY A 98 30.56 18.71 -10.52
C GLY A 98 30.51 17.57 -9.49
N ILE A 99 30.32 17.89 -8.19
CA ILE A 99 30.24 16.90 -7.10
C ILE A 99 28.88 16.20 -7.07
N LEU A 100 27.79 16.94 -7.36
CA LEU A 100 26.43 16.41 -7.35
C LEU A 100 25.73 16.76 -8.67
N PRO A 101 26.05 16.04 -9.76
CA PRO A 101 25.43 16.27 -11.06
C PRO A 101 23.95 15.86 -11.05
N PHE A 102 23.20 16.42 -11.99
CA PHE A 102 21.85 15.96 -12.29
C PHE A 102 21.85 14.44 -12.61
N PRO A 103 20.88 13.63 -12.11
CA PRO A 103 19.66 14.01 -11.37
C PRO A 103 19.75 13.84 -9.83
N PHE A 104 20.95 13.75 -9.25
CA PHE A 104 21.10 13.42 -7.82
C PHE A 104 20.47 14.45 -6.87
N PRO A 105 20.61 15.77 -7.06
CA PRO A 105 20.00 16.76 -6.17
C PRO A 105 18.47 16.63 -6.12
N GLU A 106 17.82 16.42 -7.28
CA GLU A 106 16.38 16.22 -7.38
C GLU A 106 15.92 15.01 -6.56
N ILE A 107 16.60 13.87 -6.72
CA ILE A 107 16.27 12.63 -6.02
C ILE A 107 16.46 12.80 -4.51
N LEU A 108 17.63 13.31 -4.08
CA LEU A 108 17.96 13.43 -2.65
C LEU A 108 17.04 14.41 -1.92
N ALA A 109 16.72 15.56 -2.53
CA ALA A 109 15.82 16.54 -1.93
C ALA A 109 14.41 15.97 -1.74
N SER A 110 13.90 15.26 -2.75
CA SER A 110 12.59 14.60 -2.67
C SER A 110 12.55 13.50 -1.62
N ILE A 111 13.58 12.64 -1.54
CA ILE A 111 13.67 11.59 -0.52
C ILE A 111 13.71 12.20 0.88
N ALA A 112 14.48 13.28 1.08
CA ALA A 112 14.58 13.95 2.37
C ALA A 112 13.23 14.53 2.82
N LEU A 113 12.52 15.21 1.92
CA LEU A 113 11.22 15.82 2.24
C LEU A 113 10.09 14.78 2.37
N TYR A 114 10.14 13.70 1.59
CA TYR A 114 9.28 12.54 1.83
C TYR A 114 9.52 11.97 3.23
N SER A 115 10.78 11.71 3.59
CA SER A 115 11.14 11.12 4.89
C SER A 115 10.68 12.00 6.06
N LEU A 116 10.87 13.32 5.96
CA LEU A 116 10.36 14.27 6.94
C LEU A 116 8.83 14.20 7.05
N SER A 117 8.12 14.23 5.91
CA SER A 117 6.66 14.12 5.89
C SER A 117 6.18 12.78 6.48
N HIS A 118 6.91 11.69 6.24
CA HIS A 118 6.60 10.35 6.73
C HIS A 118 6.77 10.27 8.26
N LEU A 119 7.90 10.76 8.79
CA LEU A 119 8.17 10.78 10.23
C LEU A 119 7.15 11.61 11.00
N LEU A 120 6.62 12.68 10.40
CA LEU A 120 5.57 13.51 11.00
C LEU A 120 4.18 12.86 11.02
N ARG A 121 3.96 11.73 10.33
CA ARG A 121 2.64 11.05 10.30
C ARG A 121 2.16 10.64 11.68
N SER A 122 3.01 9.98 12.48
CA SER A 122 2.65 9.53 13.83
C SER A 122 2.39 10.71 14.79
N PRO A 123 3.27 11.73 14.88
CA PRO A 123 2.99 12.95 15.64
C PRO A 123 1.68 13.64 15.24
N LEU A 124 1.38 13.74 13.94
CA LEU A 124 0.13 14.33 13.46
C LEU A 124 -1.10 13.53 13.91
N TYR A 125 -1.02 12.20 13.92
CA TYR A 125 -2.08 11.35 14.46
C TYR A 125 -2.26 11.56 15.96
N ALA A 126 -1.18 11.55 16.74
CA ALA A 126 -1.23 11.80 18.18
C ALA A 126 -1.87 13.15 18.51
N LEU A 127 -1.45 14.22 17.81
CA LEU A 127 -2.05 15.55 17.95
C LEU A 127 -3.55 15.56 17.60
N SER A 128 -3.94 14.85 16.54
CA SER A 128 -5.34 14.76 16.12
C SER A 128 -6.20 13.99 17.13
N ALA A 129 -5.65 12.93 17.72
CA ALA A 129 -6.31 12.12 18.75
C ALA A 129 -6.46 12.89 20.08
N ILE A 130 -5.50 13.74 20.44
CA ILE A 130 -5.61 14.65 21.59
C ILE A 130 -6.70 15.70 21.34
N LEU A 131 -6.74 16.29 20.14
CA LEU A 131 -7.69 17.34 19.80
C LEU A 131 -9.13 16.82 19.67
N ILE A 132 -9.29 15.62 19.12
CA ILE A 132 -10.60 14.99 18.91
C ILE A 132 -10.56 13.57 19.52
N PRO A 133 -11.16 13.36 20.71
CA PRO A 133 -11.11 12.06 21.42
C PRO A 133 -11.86 10.90 20.74
N ARG A 134 -12.37 11.09 19.52
CA ARG A 134 -13.11 10.09 18.76
C ARG A 134 -12.22 9.55 17.64
N PRO A 135 -12.11 8.22 17.46
CA PRO A 135 -11.12 7.62 16.57
C PRO A 135 -11.32 7.97 15.09
N LEU A 136 -12.58 7.95 14.62
CA LEU A 136 -12.90 8.26 13.22
C LEU A 136 -12.53 9.70 12.81
N PRO A 137 -13.04 10.75 13.48
CA PRO A 137 -12.68 12.12 13.10
C PRO A 137 -11.20 12.44 13.39
N ALA A 138 -10.58 11.84 14.41
CA ALA A 138 -9.14 11.97 14.63
C ALA A 138 -8.33 11.41 13.44
N THR A 139 -8.72 10.23 12.93
CA THR A 139 -8.09 9.61 11.76
C THR A 139 -8.29 10.45 10.50
N LEU A 140 -9.50 10.99 10.29
CA LEU A 140 -9.80 11.87 9.16
C LEU A 140 -9.00 13.18 9.21
N LEU A 141 -8.93 13.80 10.38
CA LEU A 141 -8.14 15.02 10.58
C LEU A 141 -6.66 14.74 10.33
N SER A 142 -6.10 13.68 10.94
CA SER A 142 -4.71 13.28 10.74
C SER A 142 -4.38 12.99 9.28
N THR A 143 -5.26 12.26 8.57
CA THR A 143 -5.12 11.96 7.15
C THR A 143 -5.14 13.22 6.30
N THR A 144 -6.04 14.16 6.61
CA THR A 144 -6.14 15.45 5.92
C THR A 144 -4.88 16.30 6.16
N LEU A 145 -4.43 16.41 7.41
CA LEU A 145 -3.22 17.16 7.75
C LEU A 145 -1.98 16.56 7.09
N HIS A 146 -1.84 15.23 7.08
CA HIS A 146 -0.71 14.55 6.46
C HIS A 146 -0.69 14.70 4.94
N THR A 147 -1.84 14.59 4.26
CA THR A 147 -1.93 14.77 2.80
C THR A 147 -1.65 16.21 2.38
N LEU A 148 -2.10 17.19 3.17
CA LEU A 148 -1.74 18.60 2.99
C LEU A 148 -0.25 18.84 3.20
N LEU A 149 0.32 18.33 4.31
CA LEU A 149 1.76 18.41 4.59
C LEU A 149 2.59 17.80 3.45
N SER A 150 2.21 16.62 2.96
CA SER A 150 2.87 15.98 1.83
C SER A 150 2.80 16.83 0.56
N THR A 151 1.65 17.43 0.26
CA THR A 151 1.49 18.31 -0.91
C THR A 151 2.35 19.57 -0.80
N VAL A 152 2.40 20.19 0.39
CA VAL A 152 3.28 21.32 0.69
C VAL A 152 4.74 20.93 0.57
N ALA A 153 5.14 19.76 1.07
CA ALA A 153 6.50 19.24 0.97
C ALA A 153 6.91 19.00 -0.49
N ARG A 154 6.01 18.50 -1.34
CA ARG A 154 6.26 18.36 -2.80
C ARG A 154 6.47 19.72 -3.46
N LEU A 155 5.62 20.71 -3.17
CA LEU A 155 5.81 22.09 -3.66
C LEU A 155 7.12 22.70 -3.15
N PHE A 156 7.44 22.49 -1.88
CA PHE A 156 8.68 22.95 -1.27
C PHE A 156 9.90 22.28 -1.90
N THR A 157 9.81 21.01 -2.29
CA THR A 157 10.86 20.30 -3.04
C THR A 157 11.17 21.02 -4.35
N LEU A 158 10.13 21.36 -5.12
CA LEU A 158 10.27 22.07 -6.40
C LEU A 158 10.82 23.50 -6.21
N ALA A 159 10.41 24.18 -5.15
CA ALA A 159 10.90 25.50 -4.79
C ALA A 159 12.38 25.46 -4.36
N LEU A 160 12.76 24.49 -3.52
CA LEU A 160 14.12 24.29 -3.01
C LEU A 160 15.10 23.97 -4.15
N LEU A 161 14.67 23.14 -5.10
CA LEU A 161 15.43 22.83 -6.30
C LEU A 161 15.50 24.02 -7.28
N LEU A 162 14.79 25.12 -7.02
CA LEU A 162 14.71 26.27 -7.92
C LEU A 162 14.34 25.82 -9.34
N VAL A 163 13.31 24.98 -9.46
CA VAL A 163 12.77 24.61 -10.76
C VAL A 163 12.08 25.83 -11.35
N ARG A 164 12.86 26.63 -12.09
CA ARG A 164 12.37 27.86 -12.75
C ARG A 164 11.86 27.53 -14.15
N PRO A 165 10.71 28.11 -14.55
CA PRO A 165 10.31 28.22 -15.94
C PRO A 165 11.45 28.76 -16.79
N HIS A 166 11.78 28.07 -17.89
CA HIS A 166 12.72 28.62 -18.84
C HIS A 166 12.03 29.77 -19.59
N ALA A 167 12.63 30.96 -19.62
CA ALA A 167 12.04 32.17 -20.20
C ALA A 167 11.64 32.06 -21.68
N LYS A 168 12.04 30.96 -22.35
CA LYS A 168 11.68 30.66 -23.74
C LYS A 168 10.22 30.20 -23.89
N TYR A 169 9.60 29.64 -22.84
CA TYR A 169 8.25 29.10 -22.91
C TYR A 169 7.33 29.77 -21.90
N ASP A 170 6.24 30.37 -22.37
CA ASP A 170 5.22 30.99 -21.52
C ASP A 170 4.29 29.97 -20.86
N PHE A 171 4.34 28.71 -21.31
CA PHE A 171 3.50 27.61 -20.84
C PHE A 171 4.36 26.35 -20.58
N PRO A 172 3.93 25.45 -19.67
CA PRO A 172 4.66 24.22 -19.40
C PRO A 172 4.73 23.35 -20.65
N THR A 173 5.96 22.99 -21.06
CA THR A 173 6.19 22.09 -22.20
C THR A 173 7.16 20.99 -21.81
N TRP A 174 6.95 19.77 -22.31
CA TRP A 174 7.84 18.64 -22.07
C TRP A 174 9.26 18.85 -22.63
N HIS A 175 9.41 19.79 -23.56
CA HIS A 175 10.71 20.23 -24.09
C HIS A 175 11.51 21.07 -23.08
N ASP A 176 10.88 21.65 -22.07
CA ASP A 176 11.58 22.41 -21.03
C ASP A 176 12.48 21.47 -20.20
N SER A 177 13.67 21.94 -19.85
CA SER A 177 14.55 21.31 -18.85
C SER A 177 13.83 21.06 -17.51
N ALA A 178 12.87 21.91 -17.15
CA ALA A 178 12.11 21.78 -15.92
C ALA A 178 11.24 20.53 -15.88
N PHE A 179 10.69 20.08 -17.02
CA PHE A 179 9.91 18.84 -17.09
C PHE A 179 10.74 17.65 -16.57
N SER A 180 11.96 17.49 -17.08
CA SER A 180 12.86 16.43 -16.65
C SER A 180 13.23 16.53 -15.17
N ARG A 181 13.43 17.74 -14.64
CA ARG A 181 13.74 17.95 -13.21
C ARG A 181 12.56 17.60 -12.30
N VAL A 182 11.35 18.03 -12.66
CA VAL A 182 10.11 17.66 -11.96
C VAL A 182 9.93 16.14 -11.98
N TRP A 183 10.21 15.50 -13.12
CA TRP A 183 10.13 14.05 -13.26
C TRP A 183 11.08 13.31 -12.33
N TRP A 184 12.36 13.71 -12.28
CA TRP A 184 13.34 13.09 -11.36
C TRP A 184 13.05 13.37 -9.90
N ALA A 185 12.56 14.56 -9.56
CA ALA A 185 12.08 14.85 -8.22
C ALA A 185 10.90 13.91 -7.85
N ALA A 186 9.97 13.69 -8.78
CA ALA A 186 8.88 12.75 -8.57
C ALA A 186 9.37 11.32 -8.35
N LEU A 187 10.32 10.85 -9.17
CA LEU A 187 10.93 9.53 -9.02
C LEU A 187 11.62 9.38 -7.66
N GLY A 188 12.36 10.38 -7.18
CA GLY A 188 12.97 10.34 -5.85
C GLY A 188 11.93 10.17 -4.73
N TRP A 189 10.81 10.90 -4.81
CA TRP A 189 9.70 10.75 -3.86
C TRP A 189 9.09 9.35 -3.93
N ALA A 190 8.80 8.89 -5.15
CA ALA A 190 8.16 7.61 -5.41
C ALA A 190 9.04 6.42 -4.98
N ALA A 191 10.37 6.54 -5.12
CA ALA A 191 11.33 5.54 -4.66
C ALA A 191 11.30 5.40 -3.12
N ALA A 192 11.34 6.51 -2.38
CA ALA A 192 11.26 6.46 -0.92
C ALA A 192 9.93 5.87 -0.44
N GLU A 193 8.82 6.25 -1.10
CA GLU A 193 7.50 5.69 -0.83
C GLU A 193 7.42 4.19 -1.10
N ALA A 194 8.00 3.72 -2.21
CA ALA A 194 8.07 2.31 -2.54
C ALA A 194 8.87 1.52 -1.49
N VAL A 195 10.03 2.03 -1.05
CA VAL A 195 10.87 1.37 -0.03
C VAL A 195 10.13 1.22 1.29
N VAL A 196 9.55 2.31 1.81
CA VAL A 196 8.77 2.28 3.06
C VAL A 196 7.62 1.29 2.95
N SER A 197 6.91 1.30 1.83
CA SER A 197 5.74 0.44 1.68
C SER A 197 6.09 -1.04 1.50
N VAL A 198 7.21 -1.35 0.83
CA VAL A 198 7.74 -2.72 0.73
C VAL A 198 8.14 -3.21 2.12
N HIS A 199 8.86 -2.39 2.89
CA HIS A 199 9.24 -2.69 4.27
C HIS A 199 8.02 -2.97 5.15
N GLN A 200 7.00 -2.09 5.09
CA GLN A 200 5.76 -2.27 5.85
C GLN A 200 5.03 -3.57 5.48
N GLY A 201 4.98 -3.93 4.20
CA GLY A 201 4.33 -5.19 3.80
C GLY A 201 5.09 -6.44 4.22
N TYR A 202 6.44 -6.42 4.22
CA TYR A 202 7.21 -7.53 4.80
C TYR A 202 7.05 -7.61 6.32
N ALA A 203 7.00 -6.48 7.02
CA ALA A 203 6.73 -6.45 8.45
C ALA A 203 5.33 -7.03 8.75
N GLY A 204 4.32 -6.67 7.96
CA GLY A 204 2.97 -7.24 8.06
C GLY A 204 2.93 -8.74 7.79
N LEU A 205 3.68 -9.23 6.78
CA LEU A 205 3.79 -10.67 6.54
C LEU A 205 4.53 -11.40 7.67
N GLY A 206 5.51 -10.76 8.30
CA GLY A 206 6.25 -11.31 9.44
C GLY A 206 5.35 -11.70 10.60
N LEU A 207 4.21 -11.02 10.78
CA LEU A 207 3.19 -11.34 11.79
C LEU A 207 2.51 -12.71 11.55
N TYR A 208 2.65 -13.29 10.34
CA TYR A 208 2.07 -14.59 9.99
C TYR A 208 3.07 -15.75 10.09
N ARG A 209 4.33 -15.48 10.47
CA ARG A 209 5.40 -16.48 10.45
C ARG A 209 5.09 -17.72 11.29
N ASP A 210 4.55 -17.51 12.50
CA ASP A 210 4.40 -18.57 13.50
C ASP A 210 2.99 -19.21 13.49
N VAL A 211 2.08 -18.66 12.67
CA VAL A 211 0.66 -19.07 12.61
C VAL A 211 0.31 -19.80 11.31
N LEU A 212 1.26 -19.86 10.37
CA LEU A 212 1.10 -20.60 9.12
C LEU A 212 1.50 -22.05 9.29
N VAL A 213 0.52 -22.95 9.16
CA VAL A 213 0.70 -24.40 9.28
C VAL A 213 0.85 -24.99 7.87
N PRO A 214 1.97 -25.66 7.56
CA PRO A 214 2.10 -26.40 6.30
C PRO A 214 0.98 -27.43 6.16
N PRO A 215 0.45 -27.68 4.95
CA PRO A 215 -0.55 -28.71 4.76
C PRO A 215 0.00 -30.05 5.26
N ALA A 216 -0.79 -30.76 6.07
CA ALA A 216 -0.43 -32.08 6.55
C ALA A 216 -0.14 -32.99 5.34
N PRO A 217 0.93 -33.79 5.37
CA PRO A 217 1.13 -34.80 4.35
C PRO A 217 -0.10 -35.73 4.35
N PRO A 218 -0.52 -36.24 3.17
CA PRO A 218 -1.60 -37.22 3.11
C PRO A 218 -1.27 -38.39 4.06
N PRO A 219 -2.28 -38.99 4.71
CA PRO A 219 -2.06 -40.04 5.71
C PRO A 219 -1.37 -41.24 5.06
N SER A 220 -0.04 -41.28 5.12
CA SER A 220 0.77 -42.43 4.77
C SER A 220 1.07 -43.19 6.05
N ASP A 221 0.39 -44.33 6.22
CA ASP A 221 0.47 -45.33 7.28
C ASP A 221 0.04 -44.88 8.71
N PRO A 222 -0.96 -45.56 9.33
CA PRO A 222 -1.46 -45.24 10.68
C PRO A 222 -0.51 -45.60 11.84
N GLU A 223 0.72 -46.05 11.59
CA GLU A 223 1.62 -46.60 12.61
C GLU A 223 2.75 -45.67 13.08
N HIS A 224 2.92 -44.49 12.50
CA HIS A 224 3.93 -43.55 12.98
C HIS A 224 3.38 -42.57 14.02
N THR A 225 3.19 -43.09 15.23
CA THR A 225 3.09 -42.27 16.43
C THR A 225 4.41 -41.51 16.62
N PRO A 226 4.45 -40.18 16.55
CA PRO A 226 5.67 -39.43 16.83
C PRO A 226 6.04 -39.66 18.29
N LEU A 227 7.21 -40.26 18.51
CA LEU A 227 7.81 -40.37 19.84
C LEU A 227 7.95 -38.95 20.41
N LEU A 228 7.35 -38.75 21.58
CA LEU A 228 7.36 -37.48 22.32
C LEU A 228 8.73 -36.80 22.22
N PRO A 229 8.77 -35.49 21.87
CA PRO A 229 10.03 -34.78 21.81
C PRO A 229 10.75 -34.86 23.18
N PRO A 230 12.10 -34.89 23.18
CA PRO A 230 12.88 -34.98 24.40
C PRO A 230 12.43 -33.88 25.37
N ARG A 231 12.19 -34.26 26.62
CA ARG A 231 11.84 -33.36 27.73
C ARG A 231 12.97 -32.34 27.91
N HIS A 232 12.91 -31.22 27.19
CA HIS A 232 13.83 -30.11 27.35
C HIS A 232 13.71 -29.59 28.79
N ALA A 233 14.86 -29.22 29.37
CA ALA A 233 14.91 -28.60 30.69
C ALA A 233 13.94 -27.42 30.72
N ALA A 234 13.19 -27.28 31.82
CA ALA A 234 12.18 -26.25 31.96
C ALA A 234 12.80 -24.88 31.63
N PRO A 235 12.22 -24.11 30.69
CA PRO A 235 12.70 -22.77 30.38
C PRO A 235 12.64 -21.90 31.63
N ASP A 236 13.53 -20.91 31.69
CA ASP A 236 13.52 -19.91 32.75
C ASP A 236 12.18 -19.15 32.69
N PRO A 237 11.37 -19.09 33.77
CA PRO A 237 10.04 -18.49 33.73
C PRO A 237 10.03 -17.05 33.22
N ASP A 238 11.09 -16.28 33.46
CA ASP A 238 11.17 -14.90 32.97
C ASP A 238 11.24 -14.86 31.42
N THR A 239 11.94 -15.82 30.81
CA THR A 239 12.02 -15.92 29.34
C THR A 239 10.71 -16.40 28.70
N GLU A 240 9.92 -17.19 29.43
CA GLU A 240 8.60 -17.63 29.00
C GLU A 240 7.61 -16.45 28.99
N ILE A 241 7.62 -15.62 30.04
CA ILE A 241 6.78 -14.41 30.12
C ILE A 241 7.10 -13.43 29.00
N ASP A 242 8.38 -13.15 28.75
CA ASP A 242 8.78 -12.24 27.66
C ASP A 242 8.32 -12.77 26.30
N HIS A 243 8.43 -14.09 26.08
CA HIS A 243 7.95 -14.73 24.85
C HIS A 243 6.42 -14.63 24.71
N ASP A 244 5.67 -14.88 25.78
CA ASP A 244 4.22 -14.76 25.79
C ASP A 244 3.77 -13.31 25.49
N ILE A 245 4.47 -12.31 26.04
CA ILE A 245 4.21 -10.89 25.76
C ILE A 245 4.48 -10.57 24.29
N GLU A 246 5.59 -11.04 23.72
CA GLU A 246 5.90 -10.86 22.30
C GLU A 246 4.84 -11.50 21.40
N GLN A 247 4.38 -12.72 21.74
CA GLN A 247 3.30 -13.39 21.03
C GLN A 247 1.99 -12.59 21.10
N LEU A 248 1.61 -12.09 22.28
CA LEU A 248 0.40 -11.26 22.44
C LEU A 248 0.48 -9.96 21.64
N VAL A 249 1.65 -9.32 21.59
CA VAL A 249 1.88 -8.13 20.77
C VAL A 249 1.76 -8.46 19.28
N ALA A 250 2.33 -9.58 18.83
CA ALA A 250 2.23 -10.03 17.44
C ALA A 250 0.78 -10.37 17.05
N LEU A 251 0.05 -11.06 17.93
CA LEU A 251 -1.37 -11.38 17.76
C LEU A 251 -2.22 -10.11 17.65
N LYS A 252 -1.98 -9.12 18.52
CA LYS A 252 -2.69 -7.84 18.49
C LYS A 252 -2.38 -7.05 17.21
N ALA A 253 -1.11 -6.97 16.83
CA ALA A 253 -0.70 -6.28 15.60
C ALA A 253 -1.30 -6.93 14.35
N ARG A 254 -1.43 -8.26 14.34
CA ARG A 254 -2.09 -9.01 13.27
C ARG A 254 -3.58 -8.68 13.21
N GLU A 255 -4.29 -8.76 14.34
CA GLU A 255 -5.72 -8.42 14.41
C GLU A 255 -5.99 -7.00 13.89
N GLU A 256 -5.17 -6.02 14.30
CA GLU A 256 -5.28 -4.63 13.80
C GLU A 256 -5.06 -4.52 12.30
N LEU A 257 -4.14 -5.31 11.74
CA LEU A 257 -3.87 -5.34 10.30
C LEU A 257 -5.06 -5.95 9.54
N GLU A 258 -5.63 -7.02 10.05
CA GLU A 258 -6.80 -7.70 9.49
C GLU A 258 -8.05 -6.81 9.55
N ASP A 259 -8.23 -6.07 10.64
CA ASP A 259 -9.28 -5.05 10.78
C ASP A 259 -9.16 -3.95 9.73
N VAL A 260 -7.93 -3.51 9.40
CA VAL A 260 -7.68 -2.47 8.39
C VAL A 260 -8.01 -2.97 6.98
N PHE A 261 -7.63 -4.19 6.64
CA PHE A 261 -7.88 -4.76 5.30
C PHE A 261 -9.28 -5.36 5.15
N GLY A 262 -9.91 -5.75 6.26
CA GLY A 262 -11.13 -6.55 6.30
C GLY A 262 -10.92 -8.04 5.99
N LEU A 263 -9.67 -8.49 5.85
CA LEU A 263 -9.30 -9.89 5.63
C LEU A 263 -7.83 -10.15 5.99
N PRO A 264 -7.44 -11.42 6.24
CA PRO A 264 -6.05 -11.82 6.43
C PRO A 264 -5.14 -11.38 5.28
N LEU A 265 -3.98 -10.81 5.60
CA LEU A 265 -3.03 -10.32 4.59
C LEU A 265 -2.60 -11.43 3.61
N ILE A 266 -2.50 -12.66 4.12
CA ILE A 266 -2.12 -13.85 3.34
C ILE A 266 -3.15 -14.24 2.27
N ARG A 267 -4.41 -13.80 2.41
CA ARG A 267 -5.48 -14.03 1.44
C ARG A 267 -5.49 -12.99 0.32
N ILE A 268 -4.70 -11.91 0.44
CA ILE A 268 -4.57 -10.90 -0.62
C ILE A 268 -3.71 -11.46 -1.76
N PRO A 269 -4.23 -11.56 -3.00
CA PRO A 269 -3.46 -12.03 -4.13
C PRO A 269 -2.22 -11.18 -4.40
N ALA A 270 -1.08 -11.81 -4.71
CA ALA A 270 0.21 -11.12 -4.90
C ALA A 270 0.20 -10.02 -5.99
N PHE A 271 -0.71 -10.10 -6.96
CA PHE A 271 -0.84 -9.07 -8.00
C PHE A 271 -1.42 -7.75 -7.47
N ILE A 272 -2.18 -7.77 -6.37
CA ILE A 272 -2.78 -6.55 -5.77
C ILE A 272 -1.70 -5.63 -5.19
N PRO A 273 -0.76 -6.11 -4.35
CA PRO A 273 0.41 -5.34 -3.96
C PRO A 273 1.21 -4.82 -5.16
N CYS A 274 1.44 -5.64 -6.19
CA CYS A 274 2.15 -5.21 -7.40
C CYS A 274 1.45 -4.03 -8.08
N LEU A 275 0.13 -4.12 -8.27
CA LEU A 275 -0.69 -3.06 -8.86
C LEU A 275 -0.64 -1.79 -7.99
N GLN A 276 -0.76 -1.91 -6.67
CA GLN A 276 -0.65 -0.78 -5.74
C GLN A 276 0.70 -0.07 -5.83
N ARG A 277 1.80 -0.80 -6.05
CA ARG A 277 3.14 -0.19 -6.28
C ARG A 277 3.17 0.63 -7.55
N ILE A 278 2.68 0.08 -8.66
CA ILE A 278 2.60 0.79 -9.94
C ILE A 278 1.73 2.05 -9.77
N ASN A 279 0.56 1.94 -9.14
CA ASN A 279 -0.34 3.05 -8.91
C ASN A 279 0.31 4.19 -8.11
N SER A 280 1.04 3.87 -7.03
CA SER A 280 1.76 4.86 -6.22
C SER A 280 2.84 5.60 -7.01
N LEU A 281 3.59 4.90 -7.87
CA LEU A 281 4.58 5.51 -8.77
C LEU A 281 3.91 6.46 -9.77
N LEU A 282 2.86 6.00 -10.47
CA LEU A 282 2.16 6.79 -11.50
C LEU A 282 1.47 8.02 -10.87
N LEU A 283 0.82 7.85 -9.73
CA LEU A 283 0.17 8.93 -8.99
C LEU A 283 1.21 9.98 -8.57
N THR A 284 2.33 9.56 -7.99
CA THR A 284 3.36 10.49 -7.53
C THR A 284 3.90 11.32 -8.68
N ILE A 285 4.20 10.69 -9.83
CA ILE A 285 4.65 11.41 -11.03
C ILE A 285 3.58 12.38 -11.52
N GLY A 286 2.33 11.94 -11.65
CA GLY A 286 1.22 12.80 -12.05
C GLY A 286 1.04 14.02 -11.16
N LEU A 287 1.07 13.83 -9.84
CA LEU A 287 0.96 14.91 -8.86
C LEU A 287 2.13 15.89 -8.96
N PHE A 288 3.37 15.41 -9.07
CA PHE A 288 4.53 16.30 -9.27
C PHE A 288 4.45 17.09 -10.58
N LEU A 289 3.97 16.48 -11.67
CA LEU A 289 3.78 17.17 -12.94
C LEU A 289 2.74 18.29 -12.81
N LEU A 290 1.60 18.02 -12.17
CA LEU A 290 0.55 19.02 -11.91
C LEU A 290 1.07 20.17 -11.02
N LEU A 291 1.79 19.84 -9.95
CA LEU A 291 2.39 20.83 -9.05
C LEU A 291 3.50 21.62 -9.73
N GLY A 292 4.33 20.99 -10.56
CA GLY A 292 5.36 21.65 -11.35
C GLY A 292 4.78 22.62 -12.36
N ALA A 293 3.71 22.23 -13.06
CA ALA A 293 3.00 23.11 -13.98
C ALA A 293 2.33 24.31 -13.27
N SER A 294 1.93 24.15 -12.01
CA SER A 294 1.37 25.24 -11.20
C SER A 294 2.34 26.41 -11.01
N LEU A 295 3.65 26.24 -11.28
CA LEU A 295 4.63 27.32 -11.24
C LEU A 295 4.56 28.27 -12.46
N TYR A 296 3.95 27.86 -13.58
CA TYR A 296 4.07 28.54 -14.88
C TYR A 296 2.97 29.57 -15.20
N GLY A 297 1.80 29.57 -14.54
CA GLY A 297 0.66 30.33 -15.08
C GLY A 297 -0.43 30.77 -14.11
N ALA A 298 -1.57 31.21 -14.65
CA ALA A 298 -2.71 31.79 -13.93
C ALA A 298 -3.53 30.78 -13.09
N ASN A 299 -3.49 29.49 -13.46
CA ASN A 299 -4.28 28.43 -12.81
C ASN A 299 -3.55 27.73 -11.65
N ARG A 300 -2.64 28.43 -10.95
CA ARG A 300 -1.78 27.84 -9.89
C ARG A 300 -2.59 27.14 -8.82
N LEU A 301 -3.58 27.85 -8.27
CA LEU A 301 -4.41 27.35 -7.18
C LEU A 301 -5.27 26.17 -7.62
N ALA A 302 -5.83 26.21 -8.82
CA ALA A 302 -6.66 25.12 -9.34
C ALA A 302 -5.87 23.81 -9.45
N LEU A 303 -4.63 23.86 -9.97
CA LEU A 303 -3.77 22.67 -10.07
C LEU A 303 -3.34 22.13 -8.70
N VAL A 304 -3.00 23.01 -7.76
CA VAL A 304 -2.64 22.60 -6.39
C VAL A 304 -3.84 21.98 -5.66
N ILE A 305 -5.02 22.60 -5.76
CA ILE A 305 -6.26 22.08 -5.15
C ILE A 305 -6.61 20.73 -5.77
N PHE A 306 -6.53 20.59 -7.09
CA PHE A 306 -6.81 19.33 -7.77
C PHE A 306 -5.85 18.21 -7.34
N ALA A 307 -4.54 18.51 -7.26
CA ALA A 307 -3.54 17.56 -6.78
C ALA A 307 -3.79 17.14 -5.32
N ALA A 308 -4.07 18.11 -4.44
CA ALA A 308 -4.37 17.86 -3.03
C ALA A 308 -5.66 17.04 -2.86
N ALA A 309 -6.73 17.37 -3.59
CA ALA A 309 -8.00 16.67 -3.55
C ALA A 309 -7.87 15.23 -4.04
N THR A 310 -7.13 15.01 -5.14
CA THR A 310 -6.85 13.66 -5.66
C THR A 310 -6.10 12.81 -4.63
N HIS A 311 -5.06 13.38 -4.00
CA HIS A 311 -4.30 12.69 -2.96
C HIS A 311 -5.14 12.39 -1.73
N LEU A 312 -5.96 13.34 -1.27
CA LEU A 312 -6.86 13.18 -0.13
C LEU A 312 -7.92 12.11 -0.40
N LEU A 313 -8.54 12.11 -1.58
CA LEU A 313 -9.57 11.12 -1.95
C LEU A 313 -9.02 9.70 -1.89
N LEU A 314 -7.83 9.47 -2.45
CA LEU A 314 -7.17 8.16 -2.38
C LEU A 314 -6.72 7.80 -0.96
N ALA A 315 -6.24 8.77 -0.17
CA ALA A 315 -5.89 8.53 1.22
C ALA A 315 -7.11 8.12 2.07
N VAL A 316 -8.27 8.75 1.84
CA VAL A 316 -9.53 8.39 2.48
C VAL A 316 -10.03 7.01 2.02
N LEU A 317 -9.86 6.67 0.74
CA LEU A 317 -10.20 5.34 0.22
C LEU A 317 -9.43 4.22 0.94
N HIS A 318 -8.17 4.47 1.31
CA HIS A 318 -7.32 3.55 2.07
C HIS A 318 -7.44 3.71 3.60
N ALA A 319 -8.39 4.50 4.09
CA ALA A 319 -8.59 4.64 5.54
C ALA A 319 -9.16 3.33 6.15
N PRO A 320 -8.80 2.98 7.40
CA PRO A 320 -9.20 1.71 8.03
C PRO A 320 -10.71 1.44 8.09
N TRP A 321 -11.56 2.47 8.01
CA TRP A 321 -13.02 2.32 8.05
C TRP A 321 -13.69 2.26 6.67
N VAL A 322 -12.96 2.64 5.61
CA VAL A 322 -13.43 2.60 4.21
C VAL A 322 -12.96 1.32 3.54
N LEU A 323 -11.68 0.97 3.73
CA LEU A 323 -11.03 -0.12 3.01
C LEU A 323 -11.72 -1.48 3.21
N PRO A 324 -12.14 -1.89 4.42
CA PRO A 324 -12.85 -3.15 4.62
C PRO A 324 -14.22 -3.19 3.93
N ARG A 325 -14.86 -2.03 3.76
CA ARG A 325 -16.19 -1.93 3.13
C ARG A 325 -16.13 -1.95 1.61
N VAL A 326 -15.09 -1.34 1.05
CA VAL A 326 -14.87 -1.27 -0.41
C VAL A 326 -14.17 -2.52 -0.92
N GLY A 327 -13.34 -3.13 -0.07
CA GLY A 327 -12.47 -4.25 -0.41
C GLY A 327 -11.15 -3.78 -1.02
N VAL A 328 -10.05 -4.45 -0.67
CA VAL A 328 -8.70 -4.10 -1.12
C VAL A 328 -8.54 -4.17 -2.65
N HIS A 329 -9.24 -5.10 -3.30
CA HIS A 329 -9.24 -5.28 -4.75
C HIS A 329 -9.83 -4.06 -5.46
N SER A 330 -11.05 -3.69 -5.08
CA SER A 330 -11.76 -2.51 -5.61
C SER A 330 -10.96 -1.24 -5.39
N ALA A 331 -10.39 -1.06 -4.19
CA ALA A 331 -9.55 0.10 -3.88
C ALA A 331 -8.30 0.15 -4.78
N ALA A 332 -7.65 -1.00 -5.05
CA ALA A 332 -6.51 -1.06 -5.95
C ALA A 332 -6.87 -0.70 -7.41
N TYR A 333 -8.01 -1.16 -7.92
CA TYR A 333 -8.47 -0.80 -9.27
C TYR A 333 -8.87 0.67 -9.39
N VAL A 334 -9.59 1.22 -8.40
CA VAL A 334 -9.90 2.65 -8.36
C VAL A 334 -8.62 3.48 -8.31
N GLY A 335 -7.65 3.06 -7.48
CA GLY A 335 -6.32 3.66 -7.44
C GLY A 335 -5.60 3.63 -8.79
N ALA A 336 -5.74 2.55 -9.55
CA ALA A 336 -5.15 2.44 -10.89
C ALA A 336 -5.76 3.45 -11.87
N VAL A 337 -7.08 3.57 -11.90
CA VAL A 337 -7.78 4.54 -12.76
C VAL A 337 -7.40 5.97 -12.39
N VAL A 338 -7.43 6.31 -11.09
CA VAL A 338 -7.12 7.67 -10.61
C VAL A 338 -5.65 8.03 -10.83
N SER A 339 -4.71 7.11 -10.57
CA SER A 339 -3.28 7.35 -10.77
C SER A 339 -2.93 7.54 -12.25
N LEU A 340 -3.51 6.74 -13.13
CA LEU A 340 -3.35 6.89 -14.58
C LEU A 340 -3.95 8.21 -15.07
N GLY A 341 -5.14 8.58 -14.59
CA GLY A 341 -5.77 9.86 -14.88
C GLY A 341 -4.93 11.05 -14.43
N ALA A 342 -4.35 10.99 -13.23
CA ALA A 342 -3.45 12.03 -12.72
C ALA A 342 -2.16 12.13 -13.54
N LEU A 343 -1.58 11.00 -13.96
CA LEU A 343 -0.40 10.98 -14.84
C LEU A 343 -0.69 11.63 -16.20
N PHE A 344 -1.78 11.22 -16.87
CA PHE A 344 -2.14 11.80 -18.17
C PHE A 344 -2.58 13.25 -18.06
N ALA A 345 -3.27 13.66 -16.99
CA ALA A 345 -3.56 15.07 -16.74
C ALA A 345 -2.26 15.87 -16.57
N GLY A 346 -1.30 15.34 -15.81
CA GLY A 346 0.05 15.90 -15.70
C GLY A 346 0.70 16.03 -17.08
N LEU A 347 0.87 14.93 -17.81
CA LEU A 347 1.48 14.93 -19.15
C LEU A 347 0.78 15.88 -20.13
N GLY A 348 -0.56 15.94 -20.10
CA GLY A 348 -1.36 16.80 -20.95
C GLY A 348 -1.11 18.29 -20.68
N VAL A 349 -0.99 18.69 -19.40
CA VAL A 349 -0.63 20.07 -19.05
C VAL A 349 0.77 20.43 -19.56
N TRP A 350 1.69 19.48 -19.64
CA TRP A 350 3.02 19.68 -20.23
C TRP A 350 3.06 19.48 -21.76
N GLY A 351 1.92 19.30 -22.43
CA GLY A 351 1.84 19.09 -23.88
C GLY A 351 2.43 17.76 -24.38
N GLY A 352 2.53 16.75 -23.51
CA GLY A 352 3.09 15.44 -23.85
C GLY A 352 2.09 14.46 -24.50
N VAL A 353 0.82 14.85 -24.63
CA VAL A 353 -0.30 13.99 -25.11
C VAL A 353 -1.06 14.63 -26.28
N SER A 354 -0.53 15.70 -26.89
CA SER A 354 -1.18 16.46 -27.96
C SER A 354 -0.78 16.01 -29.36
#